data_AF-A0A809SEB4-F1
#
_entry.id   AF-A0A809SEB4-F1
#
_cell.length_a   1.000
_cell.length_b   1.000
_cell.length_c   1.000
_cell.angle_alpha   90.00
_cell.angle_beta   90.00
_cell.angle_gamma   90.00
#
_symmetry.space_group_name_H-M   'P 1'
#
loop_
_entity.id
_entity.type
_entity.pdbx_description
1 polymer ?
#
loop_
_entity_poly.entity_id
_entity_poly.type
_entity_poly.pdbx_seq_one_letter_code
_entity_poly.pdbx_strand_id
1 'polypeptide(L)'
;MLNKYKKLKEKFWTSLFLISWKKTLNFTIQMFKELNIVKNIELQKEWFLPTNKKWKNIEDFATEFLSHLTFFENINPLQEKMIQNFYNFMFYQAKYKKNRIQYFSLNKIINTHDYEIDFNHKKRLYYYDFLDEFQKIPHYNVYLIKILKRIL
;
A
#
# COMPACT_ATOMS: atom_id res chain seq x y z
N MET A 1 -33.57 4.32 15.13
CA MET A 1 -32.34 4.58 15.92
C MET A 1 -31.15 3.68 15.55
N LEU A 2 -31.34 2.36 15.41
CA LEU A 2 -30.27 1.39 15.06
C LEU A 2 -29.41 1.76 13.83
N ASN A 3 -30.01 2.30 12.76
CA ASN A 3 -29.28 2.72 11.55
C ASN A 3 -28.34 3.92 11.76
N LYS A 4 -28.62 4.80 12.72
CA LYS A 4 -27.79 5.99 13.02
C LYS A 4 -26.53 5.58 13.80
N TYR A 5 -26.69 4.67 14.76
CA TYR A 5 -25.57 4.09 15.52
C TYR A 5 -24.66 3.22 14.65
N LYS A 6 -25.22 2.44 13.71
CA LYS A 6 -24.43 1.65 12.75
C LYS A 6 -23.57 2.55 11.85
N LYS A 7 -24.14 3.61 11.28
CA LYS A 7 -23.42 4.60 10.47
C LYS A 7 -22.33 5.37 11.24
N LEU A 8 -22.58 5.71 12.52
CA LEU A 8 -21.59 6.38 13.37
C LEU A 8 -20.42 5.45 13.72
N LYS A 9 -20.71 4.19 14.05
CA LYS A 9 -19.71 3.17 14.31
C LYS A 9 -18.85 2.92 13.06
N GLU A 10 -19.47 2.77 11.90
CA GLU A 10 -18.76 2.65 10.62
C GLU A 10 -17.82 3.83 10.36
N LYS A 11 -18.30 5.07 10.48
CA LYS A 11 -17.48 6.29 10.31
C LYS A 11 -16.27 6.34 11.25
N PHE A 12 -16.43 5.93 12.50
CA PHE A 12 -15.36 5.90 13.50
C PHE A 12 -14.29 4.85 13.19
N TRP A 13 -14.68 3.65 12.77
CA TRP A 13 -13.71 2.63 12.37
C TRP A 13 -12.98 3.01 11.07
N THR A 14 -13.68 3.67 10.13
CA THR A 14 -13.05 4.22 8.92
C THR A 14 -11.99 5.26 9.27
N SER A 15 -12.26 6.19 10.18
CA SER A 15 -11.29 7.23 10.54
C SER A 15 -10.05 6.67 11.24
N LEU A 16 -10.23 5.74 12.19
CA LEU A 16 -9.11 5.05 12.84
C LEU A 16 -8.27 4.23 11.85
N PHE A 17 -8.93 3.57 10.90
CA PHE A 17 -8.29 2.83 9.84
C PHE A 17 -7.41 3.74 8.97
N LEU A 18 -7.97 4.85 8.49
CA LEU A 18 -7.26 5.84 7.67
C LEU A 18 -6.07 6.44 8.41
N ILE A 19 -6.21 6.73 9.70
CA ILE A 19 -5.11 7.20 10.55
C ILE A 19 -3.99 6.16 10.61
N SER A 20 -4.32 4.89 10.87
CA SER A 20 -3.34 3.80 10.92
C SER A 20 -2.64 3.60 9.58
N TRP A 21 -3.38 3.69 8.48
CA TRP A 21 -2.84 3.58 7.12
C TRP A 21 -1.91 4.72 6.76
N LYS A 22 -2.33 5.97 7.01
CA LYS A 22 -1.49 7.14 6.81
C LYS A 22 -0.19 7.02 7.60
N LYS A 23 -0.24 6.56 8.85
CA LYS A 23 0.95 6.29 9.66
C LYS A 23 1.82 5.16 9.10
N THR A 24 1.26 4.20 8.37
CA THR A 24 2.01 3.11 7.73
C THR A 24 2.71 3.60 6.48
N LEU A 25 1.98 4.29 5.59
CA LEU A 25 2.54 4.91 4.39
C LEU A 25 3.63 5.92 4.72
N ASN A 26 3.38 6.84 5.64
CA ASN A 26 4.39 7.83 6.05
C ASN A 26 5.65 7.16 6.58
N PHE A 27 5.52 6.04 7.30
CA PHE A 27 6.66 5.29 7.80
C PHE A 27 7.47 4.66 6.66
N THR A 28 6.82 3.94 5.74
CA THR A 28 7.53 3.29 4.63
C THR A 28 8.19 4.31 3.70
N ILE A 29 7.50 5.43 3.42
CA ILE A 29 8.05 6.55 2.65
C ILE A 29 9.27 7.12 3.35
N GLN A 30 9.21 7.33 4.67
CA GLN A 30 10.34 7.83 5.44
C GLN A 30 11.55 6.88 5.36
N MET A 31 11.34 5.56 5.42
CA MET A 31 12.42 4.59 5.24
C MET A 31 13.06 4.70 3.84
N PHE A 32 12.26 4.88 2.79
CA PHE A 32 12.80 5.07 1.44
C PHE A 32 13.42 6.46 1.22
N LYS A 33 13.00 7.49 1.98
CA LYS A 33 13.68 8.78 2.04
C LYS A 33 15.06 8.65 2.67
N GLU A 34 15.18 7.92 3.77
CA GLU A 34 16.47 7.65 4.45
C GLU A 34 17.44 6.86 3.56
N LEU A 35 16.92 6.06 2.63
CA LEU A 35 17.71 5.35 1.61
C LEU A 35 18.03 6.22 0.38
N ASN A 36 17.66 7.50 0.38
CA ASN A 36 17.76 8.42 -0.76
C ASN A 36 17.06 7.91 -2.03
N ILE A 37 15.95 7.17 -1.90
CA ILE A 37 15.19 6.62 -3.04
C ILE A 37 13.99 7.49 -3.40
N VAL A 38 13.16 7.79 -2.40
CA VAL A 38 11.97 8.62 -2.57
C VAL A 38 12.28 10.01 -2.04
N LYS A 39 12.09 11.06 -2.84
CA LYS A 39 12.32 12.46 -2.43
C LYS A 39 11.13 13.02 -1.67
N ASN A 40 9.94 12.89 -2.25
CA ASN A 40 8.71 13.37 -1.63
C ASN A 40 7.48 12.55 -2.02
N ILE A 41 6.38 12.80 -1.32
CA ILE A 41 5.06 12.38 -1.75
C ILE A 41 4.11 13.57 -1.68
N GLU A 42 3.30 13.75 -2.72
CA GLU A 42 2.26 14.76 -2.74
C GLU A 42 0.88 14.10 -2.60
N LEU A 43 0.64 13.51 -1.42
CA LEU A 43 -0.68 12.99 -1.09
C LEU A 43 -1.61 14.15 -0.71
N GLN A 44 -2.58 14.42 -1.57
CA GLN A 44 -3.69 15.31 -1.23
C GLN A 44 -4.47 14.74 -0.04
N LYS A 45 -5.03 15.59 0.82
CA LYS A 45 -5.84 15.16 2.00
C LYS A 45 -6.98 14.21 1.60
N GLU A 46 -7.47 14.35 0.37
CA GLU A 46 -8.58 13.61 -0.25
C GLU A 46 -8.27 12.13 -0.45
N TRP A 47 -7.00 11.72 -0.56
CA TRP A 47 -6.57 10.33 -0.63
C TRP A 47 -7.01 9.49 0.58
N PHE A 48 -7.19 10.15 1.72
CA PHE A 48 -7.58 9.52 2.97
C PHE A 48 -9.04 9.80 3.32
N LEU A 49 -9.81 10.42 2.43
CA LEU A 49 -11.24 10.60 2.63
C LEU A 49 -12.00 9.47 1.92
N PRO A 50 -13.22 9.12 2.38
CA PRO A 50 -14.12 8.33 1.55
C PRO A 50 -14.42 9.14 0.28
N THR A 51 -13.71 8.84 -0.80
CA THR A 51 -13.96 9.46 -2.10
C THR A 51 -15.13 8.73 -2.76
N ASN A 52 -15.87 9.45 -3.62
CA ASN A 52 -16.82 8.80 -4.54
C ASN A 52 -16.09 8.02 -5.65
N LYS A 53 -14.74 8.05 -5.65
CA LYS A 53 -13.89 7.39 -6.62
C LYS A 53 -13.87 5.90 -6.31
N LYS A 54 -14.10 5.10 -7.35
CA LYS A 54 -14.14 3.64 -7.26
C LYS A 54 -13.02 3.08 -8.12
N TRP A 55 -11.96 2.59 -7.48
CA TRP A 55 -10.95 1.78 -8.16
C TRP A 55 -11.55 0.42 -8.52
N LYS A 56 -11.19 -0.16 -9.67
CA LYS A 56 -11.75 -1.46 -10.08
C LYS A 56 -11.03 -2.61 -9.37
N ASN A 57 -9.74 -2.45 -9.09
CA ASN A 57 -8.88 -3.45 -8.45
C ASN A 57 -7.76 -2.77 -7.64
N ILE A 58 -6.89 -3.57 -7.02
CA ILE A 58 -5.79 -3.06 -6.19
C ILE A 58 -4.72 -2.39 -7.05
N GLU A 59 -4.50 -2.88 -8.27
CA GLU A 59 -3.52 -2.37 -9.20
C GLU A 59 -3.87 -0.94 -9.66
N ASP A 60 -5.14 -0.64 -9.92
CA ASP A 60 -5.62 0.70 -10.23
C ASP A 60 -5.32 1.67 -9.08
N PHE A 61 -5.60 1.22 -7.84
CA PHE A 61 -5.32 2.01 -6.65
C PHE A 61 -3.82 2.23 -6.45
N ALA A 62 -3.02 1.17 -6.62
CA ALA A 62 -1.58 1.24 -6.48
C ALA A 62 -0.94 2.15 -7.54
N THR A 63 -1.39 2.04 -8.79
CA THR A 63 -0.92 2.88 -9.91
C THR A 63 -1.17 4.36 -9.62
N GLU A 64 -2.38 4.71 -9.16
CA GLU A 64 -2.68 6.09 -8.80
C GLU A 64 -1.80 6.56 -7.64
N PHE A 65 -1.57 5.73 -6.63
CA PHE A 65 -0.74 6.08 -5.47
C PHE A 65 0.70 6.34 -5.90
N LEU A 66 1.24 5.45 -6.73
CA LEU A 66 2.60 5.53 -7.25
C LEU A 66 2.80 6.79 -8.11
N SER A 67 1.76 7.27 -8.80
CA SER A 67 1.84 8.51 -9.58
C SER A 67 2.08 9.77 -8.74
N HIS A 68 1.86 9.71 -7.42
CA HIS A 68 2.12 10.81 -6.49
C HIS A 68 3.49 10.72 -5.79
N LEU A 69 4.28 9.68 -6.08
CA LEU A 69 5.65 9.57 -5.58
C LEU A 69 6.59 10.40 -6.44
N THR A 70 7.47 11.14 -5.79
CA THR A 70 8.58 11.83 -6.46
C THR A 70 9.88 11.16 -6.04
N PHE A 71 10.66 10.70 -7.01
CA PHE A 71 11.96 10.06 -6.79
C PHE A 71 13.09 11.09 -6.77
N PHE A 72 14.25 10.72 -6.25
CA PHE A 72 15.46 11.54 -6.41
C PHE A 72 15.98 11.46 -7.85
N GLU A 73 16.70 12.49 -8.30
CA GLU A 73 17.14 12.64 -9.70
C GLU A 73 18.14 11.56 -10.15
N ASN A 74 18.86 10.95 -9.21
CA ASN A 74 19.88 9.93 -9.44
C ASN A 74 19.35 8.50 -9.34
N ILE A 75 18.03 8.31 -9.26
CA ILE A 75 17.41 6.99 -9.15
C ILE A 75 17.37 6.31 -10.50
N ASN A 76 17.80 5.05 -10.52
CA ASN A 76 17.75 4.24 -11.73
C ASN A 76 16.36 3.58 -11.89
N PRO A 77 15.99 3.16 -13.12
CA PRO A 77 14.69 2.54 -13.38
C PRO A 77 14.41 1.27 -12.57
N LEU A 78 15.44 0.52 -12.17
CA LEU A 78 15.27 -0.70 -11.36
C LEU A 78 14.85 -0.36 -9.93
N GLN A 79 15.44 0.68 -9.33
CA GLN A 79 15.07 1.17 -8.01
C GLN A 79 13.64 1.75 -8.00
N GLU A 80 13.25 2.44 -9.07
CA GLU A 80 11.87 2.88 -9.22
C GLU A 80 10.91 1.68 -9.26
N LYS A 81 11.18 0.71 -10.14
CA LYS A 81 10.40 -0.53 -10.25
C LYS A 81 10.35 -1.31 -8.94
N MET A 82 11.45 -1.35 -8.19
CA MET A 82 11.52 -1.94 -6.87
C MET A 82 10.53 -1.28 -5.89
N ILE A 83 10.42 0.05 -5.88
CA ILE A 83 9.45 0.77 -5.06
C ILE A 83 8.01 0.49 -5.50
N GLN A 84 7.77 0.42 -6.81
CA GLN A 84 6.46 0.05 -7.35
C GLN A 84 6.06 -1.36 -6.87
N ASN A 85 6.97 -2.33 -6.98
CA ASN A 85 6.77 -3.70 -6.50
C ASN A 85 6.53 -3.76 -4.99
N PHE A 86 7.28 -2.98 -4.19
CA PHE A 86 7.06 -2.89 -2.75
C PHE A 86 5.63 -2.44 -2.42
N TYR A 87 5.16 -1.36 -3.03
CA TYR A 87 3.83 -0.83 -2.72
C TYR A 87 2.72 -1.74 -3.24
N ASN A 88 2.88 -2.35 -4.42
CA ASN A 88 1.99 -3.39 -4.90
C ASN A 88 1.88 -4.53 -3.89
N PHE A 89 3.01 -5.10 -3.46
CA PHE A 89 3.03 -6.12 -2.41
C PHE A 89 2.32 -5.66 -1.12
N MET A 90 2.62 -4.44 -0.66
CA MET A 90 2.04 -3.90 0.57
C MET A 90 0.52 -3.74 0.48
N PHE A 91 -0.02 -3.25 -0.64
CA PHE A 91 -1.45 -3.12 -0.85
C PHE A 91 -2.15 -4.48 -0.94
N TYR A 92 -1.52 -5.44 -1.63
CA TYR A 92 -1.97 -6.82 -1.67
C TYR A 92 -2.01 -7.47 -0.27
N GLN A 93 -0.94 -7.30 0.51
CA GLN A 93 -0.83 -7.83 1.88
C GLN A 93 -1.86 -7.20 2.82
N ALA A 94 -2.14 -5.91 2.66
CA ALA A 94 -3.09 -5.21 3.51
C ALA A 94 -4.55 -5.63 3.26
N LYS A 95 -4.87 -6.15 2.06
CA LYS A 95 -6.16 -6.82 1.80
C LYS A 95 -6.34 -8.07 2.66
N TYR A 96 -5.27 -8.85 2.80
CA TYR A 96 -5.30 -10.14 3.48
C TYR A 96 -5.54 -9.99 4.98
N LYS A 97 -4.94 -8.96 5.60
CA LYS A 97 -4.80 -8.95 7.05
C LYS A 97 -6.05 -8.57 7.84
N LYS A 98 -7.09 -8.03 7.21
CA LYS A 98 -8.48 -7.80 7.69
C LYS A 98 -9.28 -7.34 6.46
N ASN A 99 -10.61 -7.31 6.51
CA ASN A 99 -11.52 -6.61 5.57
C ASN A 99 -11.28 -5.07 5.49
N ARG A 100 -10.04 -4.61 5.60
CA ARG A 100 -9.52 -3.25 5.59
C ARG A 100 -9.67 -2.57 4.23
N ILE A 101 -9.90 -3.34 3.17
CA ILE A 101 -10.06 -2.81 1.82
C ILE A 101 -11.54 -2.59 1.44
N GLN A 102 -12.50 -3.04 2.25
CA GLN A 102 -13.92 -2.65 2.05
C GLN A 102 -14.10 -1.12 1.99
N TYR A 103 -13.16 -0.37 2.58
CA TYR A 103 -13.16 1.09 2.57
C TYR A 103 -12.68 1.75 1.27
N PHE A 104 -11.89 1.05 0.45
CA PHE A 104 -11.43 1.60 -0.83
C PHE A 104 -12.46 1.44 -1.96
N SER A 105 -13.72 1.12 -1.65
CA SER A 105 -14.77 0.85 -2.65
C SER A 105 -14.30 -0.10 -3.76
N LEU A 106 -13.38 -1.02 -3.45
CA LEU A 106 -12.98 -2.14 -4.32
C LEU A 106 -14.15 -3.12 -4.34
N ASN A 107 -15.20 -2.70 -5.04
CA ASN A 107 -16.45 -3.41 -5.15
C ASN A 107 -16.21 -4.68 -5.95
N LYS A 108 -16.72 -5.80 -5.42
CA LYS A 108 -16.80 -7.09 -6.11
C LYS A 108 -15.47 -7.63 -6.62
N ILE A 109 -14.55 -7.84 -5.69
CA ILE A 109 -13.61 -8.91 -5.91
C ILE A 109 -14.33 -10.21 -5.57
N ILE A 110 -14.58 -11.05 -6.57
CA ILE A 110 -15.21 -12.36 -6.40
C ILE A 110 -14.23 -13.21 -5.59
N ASN A 111 -14.61 -13.59 -4.36
CA ASN A 111 -13.82 -14.49 -3.52
C ASN A 111 -14.04 -15.95 -3.96
N THR A 112 -13.58 -16.30 -5.15
CA THR A 112 -13.42 -17.71 -5.54
C THR A 112 -12.04 -18.22 -5.12
N HIS A 113 -11.91 -19.52 -4.92
CA HIS A 113 -10.62 -20.13 -4.57
C HIS A 113 -9.53 -19.81 -5.60
N ASP A 114 -9.86 -19.88 -6.89
CA ASP A 114 -8.95 -19.54 -7.98
C ASP A 114 -8.49 -18.07 -7.91
N TYR A 115 -9.41 -17.18 -7.54
CA TYR A 115 -9.07 -15.77 -7.32
C TYR A 115 -8.09 -15.61 -6.15
N GLU A 116 -8.25 -16.36 -5.05
CA GLU A 116 -7.30 -16.31 -3.92
C GLU A 116 -5.92 -16.86 -4.28
N ILE A 117 -5.85 -17.89 -5.12
CA ILE A 117 -4.58 -18.43 -5.65
C ILE A 117 -3.87 -17.36 -6.47
N ASP A 118 -4.54 -16.79 -7.48
CA ASP A 118 -3.97 -15.75 -8.34
C ASP A 118 -3.56 -14.52 -7.53
N PHE A 119 -4.38 -14.14 -6.56
CA PHE A 119 -4.10 -13.02 -5.67
C PHE A 119 -2.81 -13.24 -4.86
N ASN A 120 -2.65 -14.43 -4.27
CA ASN A 120 -1.45 -14.78 -3.53
C ASN A 120 -0.22 -14.93 -4.42
N HIS A 121 -0.39 -15.47 -5.62
CA HIS A 121 0.67 -15.56 -6.61
C HIS A 121 1.21 -14.18 -6.97
N LYS A 122 0.34 -13.24 -7.35
CA LYS A 122 0.73 -11.84 -7.63
C LYS A 122 1.41 -11.18 -6.43
N LYS A 123 0.85 -11.34 -5.23
CA LYS A 123 1.46 -10.81 -4.00
C LYS A 123 2.90 -11.30 -3.80
N ARG A 124 3.14 -12.60 -4.01
CA ARG A 124 4.47 -13.20 -3.88
C ARG A 124 5.42 -12.70 -4.95
N LEU A 125 4.97 -12.61 -6.21
CA LEU A 125 5.79 -12.05 -7.29
C LEU A 125 6.27 -10.64 -6.96
N TYR A 126 5.36 -9.74 -6.57
CA TYR A 126 5.75 -8.38 -6.18
C TYR A 126 6.71 -8.35 -4.99
N TYR A 127 6.57 -9.28 -4.04
CA TYR A 127 7.48 -9.37 -2.91
C TYR A 127 8.89 -9.81 -3.33
N TYR A 128 9.00 -10.84 -4.16
CA TYR A 128 10.29 -11.34 -4.63
C TYR A 128 10.97 -10.35 -5.58
N ASP A 129 10.23 -9.78 -6.54
CA ASP A 129 10.78 -8.75 -7.43
C ASP A 129 11.23 -7.49 -6.66
N PHE A 130 10.56 -7.17 -5.55
CA PHE A 130 11.02 -6.12 -4.63
C PHE A 130 12.33 -6.54 -3.93
N LEU A 131 12.37 -7.74 -3.34
CA LEU A 131 13.52 -8.21 -2.59
C LEU A 131 14.77 -8.34 -3.47
N ASP A 132 14.61 -8.81 -4.70
CA ASP A 132 15.71 -9.07 -5.63
C ASP A 132 16.54 -7.82 -5.90
N GLU A 133 15.87 -6.67 -6.02
CA GLU A 133 16.53 -5.37 -6.16
C GLU A 133 16.90 -4.75 -4.81
N PHE A 134 16.03 -4.86 -3.80
CA PHE A 134 16.25 -4.21 -2.50
C PHE A 134 17.48 -4.75 -1.77
N GLN A 135 17.77 -6.05 -1.90
CA GLN A 135 18.92 -6.69 -1.27
C GLN A 135 20.28 -6.19 -1.80
N LYS A 136 20.28 -5.48 -2.94
CA LYS A 136 21.49 -4.89 -3.52
C LYS A 136 21.90 -3.59 -2.82
N ILE A 137 21.03 -3.02 -1.97
CA ILE A 137 21.29 -1.77 -1.25
C ILE A 137 22.18 -2.06 -0.01
N PRO A 138 23.20 -1.23 0.26
CA PRO A 138 23.99 -1.37 1.49
C PRO A 138 23.12 -1.34 2.74
N HIS A 139 23.38 -2.25 3.68
CA HIS A 139 22.64 -2.39 4.94
C HIS A 139 21.12 -2.62 4.80
N TYR A 140 20.66 -3.12 3.64
CA TYR A 140 19.23 -3.32 3.35
C TYR A 140 18.49 -4.08 4.45
N ASN A 141 19.12 -5.08 5.09
CA ASN A 141 18.50 -5.92 6.11
C ASN A 141 17.89 -5.11 7.27
N VAL A 142 18.54 -4.02 7.69
CA VAL A 142 18.04 -3.16 8.77
C VAL A 142 16.73 -2.48 8.36
N TYR A 143 16.70 -1.93 7.15
CA TYR A 143 15.53 -1.27 6.60
C TYR A 143 14.42 -2.26 6.26
N LEU A 144 14.77 -3.42 5.69
CA LEU A 144 13.85 -4.49 5.36
C LEU A 144 13.09 -4.95 6.61
N ILE A 145 13.80 -5.24 7.70
CA ILE A 145 13.19 -5.65 8.97
C ILE A 145 12.24 -4.57 9.51
N LYS A 146 12.67 -3.29 9.49
CA LYS A 146 11.84 -2.16 9.94
C LYS A 146 10.55 -2.05 9.12
N ILE A 147 10.67 -2.11 7.79
CA ILE A 147 9.54 -2.00 6.86
C ILE A 147 8.60 -3.19 7.03
N LEU A 148 9.12 -4.42 7.01
CA LEU A 148 8.32 -5.64 7.13
C LEU A 148 7.59 -5.72 8.48
N LYS A 149 8.24 -5.38 9.60
CA LYS A 149 7.57 -5.31 10.92
C LYS A 149 6.41 -4.32 10.95
N ARG A 150 6.42 -3.32 10.07
CA ARG A 150 5.34 -2.33 9.97
C ARG A 150 4.15 -2.84 9.15
N ILE A 151 4.40 -3.64 8.11
CA ILE A 151 3.38 -4.03 7.13
C ILE A 151 2.92 -5.50 7.25
N LEU A 152 3.71 -6.38 7.89
CA LEU A 152 3.39 -7.77 8.27
C LEU A 152 2.82 -7.91 9.67
#